data_AF-A0A813H0J6-F1
#
_entry.id   AF-A0A813H0J6-F1
#
_cell.length_a   1.000
_cell.length_b   1.000
_cell.length_c   1.000
_cell.angle_alpha   90.00
_cell.angle_beta   90.00
_cell.angle_gamma   90.00
#
_symmetry.space_group_name_H-M   'P 1'
#
loop_
_entity.id
_entity.type
_entity.pdbx_description
1 polymer ?
#
loop_
_entity_poly.entity_id
_entity_poly.type
_entity_poly.pdbx_seq_one_letter_code
_entity_poly.pdbx_strand_id
1 'polypeptide(L)'
;MSGFLELLGEKLVHSGPGGEVATSEALAGKPAVALYFSAHWCPPCRGFTPNLAEWYRESLKDKGLEVVFISSDKDEDAFNQYVGEMPWLALPFSDRERKETLSKKYKVQGIPTVVILDGTGQVITKDGRTAISGDPKGNNFPWKPKSLKDILAGAKIIGKDGPVDASTLHGKAFGLYFSAHWCGPCRGFTPKLAEWYEKDLKSKGLEIVFVSSDRDQEAFDGYYGEQPWLALDFSNRAEKEQLSTLLGVQGIPNLVIVDKDGSIITKEGRGAVSNDPEGAEFPWYPKPVLDLAAGPGPLNEATCCIAFCEAADATAQIAAEEAMASLAKKYVEEAKAAGEEDPKVVFMIAKAGGGICGQLRALMSLPKLPPAAHEHPLEEADGNNGQWGCDGCNRGGSAEVKRFRCPQGCDFDFCEDCHRDAGSKATTAAPKLMIINIPDDGAFYEGPDLVTTDSVEKFVSGFLGGTLSRQTLNKQ
;
A
#
# COMPACT_ATOMS: atom_id res chain seq x y z
N MET A 1 -4.20 -18.04 -30.71
CA MET A 1 -3.39 -16.92 -31.26
C MET A 1 -2.45 -16.48 -30.16
N SER A 2 -1.15 -16.33 -30.42
CA SER A 2 -0.16 -16.00 -29.38
C SER A 2 -0.42 -14.59 -28.83
N GLY A 3 -0.36 -14.40 -27.51
CA GLY A 3 -0.63 -13.10 -26.87
C GLY A 3 0.25 -11.96 -27.40
N PHE A 4 1.42 -12.27 -27.95
CA PHE A 4 2.29 -11.29 -28.59
C PHE A 4 1.76 -10.69 -29.88
N LEU A 5 0.97 -11.41 -30.68
CA LEU A 5 0.39 -10.84 -31.91
C LEU A 5 -0.64 -9.75 -31.58
N GLU A 6 -1.45 -9.97 -30.54
CA GLU A 6 -2.38 -8.96 -30.05
C GLU A 6 -1.65 -7.73 -29.52
N LEU A 7 -0.55 -7.94 -28.77
CA LEU A 7 0.24 -6.86 -28.17
C LEU A 7 1.06 -6.07 -29.20
N LEU A 8 1.82 -6.75 -30.06
CA LEU A 8 2.90 -6.18 -30.87
C LEU A 8 2.58 -6.13 -32.38
N GLY A 9 1.44 -6.67 -32.81
CA GLY A 9 1.09 -6.78 -34.22
C GLY A 9 1.82 -7.92 -34.93
N GLU A 10 1.62 -8.03 -36.24
CA GLU A 10 2.15 -9.14 -37.04
C GLU A 10 3.66 -9.03 -37.32
N LYS A 11 4.22 -7.81 -37.25
CA LYS A 11 5.58 -7.54 -37.68
C LYS A 11 6.36 -6.70 -36.67
N LEU A 12 7.62 -7.06 -36.48
CA LEU A 12 8.65 -6.27 -35.81
C LEU A 12 9.74 -5.91 -36.82
N VAL A 13 10.61 -4.96 -36.47
CA VAL A 13 11.75 -4.56 -37.32
C VAL A 13 13.08 -4.83 -36.61
N HIS A 14 14.10 -5.18 -37.39
CA HIS A 14 15.49 -5.25 -36.91
C HIS A 14 16.12 -3.87 -36.73
N SER A 15 17.29 -3.85 -36.08
CA SER A 15 18.14 -2.67 -36.05
C SER A 15 18.76 -2.35 -37.41
N GLY A 16 18.32 -1.24 -38.02
CA GLY A 16 18.79 -0.73 -39.32
C GLY A 16 17.72 -0.74 -40.44
N PRO A 17 18.01 -0.17 -41.63
CA PRO A 17 17.05 -0.13 -42.73
C PRO A 17 16.85 -1.53 -43.34
N GLY A 18 15.69 -2.13 -43.06
CA GLY A 18 15.11 -3.20 -43.88
C GLY A 18 15.30 -4.62 -43.34
N GLY A 19 14.34 -5.05 -42.53
CA GLY A 19 14.11 -6.45 -42.22
C GLY A 19 12.90 -6.58 -41.31
N GLU A 20 11.70 -6.50 -41.88
CA GLU A 20 10.50 -6.90 -41.14
C GLU A 20 10.59 -8.39 -40.80
N VAL A 21 10.29 -8.74 -39.55
CA VAL A 21 10.23 -10.13 -39.09
C VAL A 21 8.84 -10.42 -38.54
N ALA A 22 8.33 -11.62 -38.78
CA ALA A 22 7.04 -12.03 -38.22
C ALA A 22 7.16 -12.11 -36.69
N THR A 23 6.32 -11.37 -35.97
CA THR A 23 6.31 -11.34 -34.49
C THR A 23 6.16 -12.75 -33.91
N SER A 24 5.33 -13.58 -34.53
CA SER A 24 5.10 -14.97 -34.11
C SER A 24 6.36 -15.83 -34.18
N GLU A 25 7.19 -15.64 -35.20
CA GLU A 25 8.43 -16.40 -35.38
C GLU A 25 9.54 -15.87 -34.47
N ALA A 26 9.70 -14.55 -34.43
CA ALA A 26 10.75 -13.89 -33.67
C ALA A 26 10.64 -14.13 -32.15
N LEU A 27 9.40 -14.22 -31.64
CA LEU A 27 9.12 -14.38 -30.22
C LEU A 27 8.71 -15.81 -29.83
N ALA A 28 8.64 -16.74 -30.79
CA ALA A 28 8.30 -18.13 -30.52
C ALA A 28 9.27 -18.78 -29.53
N GLY A 29 8.73 -19.43 -28.50
CA GLY A 29 9.52 -20.20 -27.54
C GLY A 29 10.43 -19.37 -26.62
N LYS A 30 10.38 -18.03 -26.70
CA LYS A 30 11.15 -17.17 -25.81
C LYS A 30 10.60 -17.27 -24.38
N PRO A 31 11.40 -17.65 -23.38
CA PRO A 31 10.95 -17.70 -21.98
C PRO A 31 10.58 -16.32 -21.43
N ALA A 32 11.20 -15.25 -21.93
CA ALA A 32 10.86 -13.88 -21.59
C ALA A 32 11.06 -12.91 -22.76
N VAL A 33 10.19 -11.90 -22.84
CA VAL A 33 10.28 -10.79 -23.79
C VAL A 33 10.22 -9.47 -23.02
N ALA A 34 11.23 -8.62 -23.17
CA ALA A 34 11.31 -7.30 -22.55
C ALA A 34 10.83 -6.22 -23.52
N LEU A 35 9.75 -5.51 -23.17
CA LEU A 35 9.32 -4.30 -23.84
C LEU A 35 10.12 -3.12 -23.29
N TYR A 36 10.99 -2.54 -24.12
CA TYR A 36 11.90 -1.48 -23.73
C TYR A 36 11.39 -0.13 -24.24
N PHE A 37 10.77 0.65 -23.36
CA PHE A 37 10.30 2.01 -23.64
C PHE A 37 11.44 3.00 -23.45
N SER A 38 11.88 3.63 -24.55
CA SER A 38 13.02 4.53 -24.53
C SER A 38 12.97 5.54 -25.69
N ALA A 39 13.90 6.49 -25.73
CA ALA A 39 14.08 7.42 -26.83
C ALA A 39 15.51 7.98 -26.90
N HIS A 40 15.94 8.36 -28.09
CA HIS A 40 17.28 8.89 -28.34
C HIS A 40 17.52 10.23 -27.65
N TRP A 41 16.48 11.08 -27.62
CA TRP A 41 16.55 12.41 -27.02
C TRP A 41 16.66 12.39 -25.49
N CYS A 42 16.39 11.25 -24.84
CA CYS A 42 16.31 11.10 -23.39
C CYS A 42 17.70 10.80 -22.77
N PRO A 43 18.25 11.69 -21.92
CA PRO A 43 19.58 11.47 -21.31
C PRO A 43 19.70 10.19 -20.46
N PRO A 44 18.79 9.87 -19.52
CA PRO A 44 18.92 8.63 -18.74
C PRO A 44 18.77 7.37 -19.61
N CYS A 45 18.07 7.49 -20.75
CA CYS A 45 17.94 6.44 -21.74
C CYS A 45 19.28 6.12 -22.40
N ARG A 46 19.99 7.16 -22.88
CA ARG A 46 21.34 7.01 -23.47
C ARG A 46 22.37 6.44 -22.49
N GLY A 47 22.18 6.63 -21.19
CA GLY A 47 23.03 5.98 -20.16
C GLY A 47 22.70 4.50 -19.93
N PHE A 48 21.46 4.08 -20.15
CA PHE A 48 21.00 2.71 -19.88
C PHE A 48 21.14 1.78 -21.09
N THR A 49 20.90 2.27 -22.32
CA THR A 49 20.93 1.44 -23.54
C THR A 49 22.24 0.70 -23.77
N PRO A 50 23.43 1.34 -23.63
CA PRO A 50 24.69 0.64 -23.86
C PRO A 50 24.88 -0.53 -22.89
N ASN A 51 24.55 -0.31 -21.61
CA ASN A 51 24.60 -1.35 -20.58
C ASN A 51 23.63 -2.50 -20.90
N LEU A 52 22.37 -2.19 -21.25
CA LEU A 52 21.40 -3.22 -21.63
C LEU A 52 21.87 -4.02 -22.85
N ALA A 53 22.46 -3.35 -23.84
CA ALA A 53 22.99 -3.98 -25.04
C ALA A 53 24.20 -4.89 -24.74
N GLU A 54 25.07 -4.50 -23.82
CA GLU A 54 26.16 -5.33 -23.31
C GLU A 54 25.61 -6.58 -22.60
N TRP A 55 24.78 -6.42 -21.56
CA TRP A 55 24.22 -7.54 -20.79
C TRP A 55 23.39 -8.49 -21.66
N TYR A 56 22.64 -7.95 -22.62
CA TYR A 56 21.90 -8.75 -23.59
C TYR A 56 22.83 -9.64 -24.42
N ARG A 57 23.90 -9.07 -25.00
CA ARG A 57 24.86 -9.82 -25.83
C ARG A 57 25.64 -10.85 -25.03
N GLU A 58 26.03 -10.52 -23.80
CA GLU A 58 26.92 -11.37 -23.00
C GLU A 58 26.22 -12.52 -22.29
N SER A 59 24.93 -12.40 -21.96
CA SER A 59 24.27 -13.39 -21.09
C SER A 59 22.78 -13.57 -21.35
N LEU A 60 22.02 -12.47 -21.50
CA LEU A 60 20.56 -12.57 -21.45
C LEU A 60 19.97 -13.17 -22.73
N LYS A 61 20.57 -12.90 -23.89
CA LYS A 61 20.15 -13.48 -25.17
C LYS A 61 20.26 -15.01 -25.16
N ASP A 62 21.37 -15.54 -24.64
CA ASP A 62 21.61 -17.00 -24.55
C ASP A 62 20.68 -17.69 -23.54
N LYS A 63 20.22 -16.94 -22.53
CA LYS A 63 19.15 -17.39 -21.61
C LYS A 63 17.76 -17.35 -22.22
N GLY A 64 17.62 -16.82 -23.44
CA GLY A 64 16.36 -16.74 -24.18
C GLY A 64 15.58 -15.46 -23.96
N LEU A 65 16.18 -14.39 -23.42
CA LEU A 65 15.57 -13.06 -23.44
C LEU A 65 15.49 -12.56 -24.88
N GLU A 66 14.34 -12.02 -25.27
CA GLU A 66 14.24 -11.12 -26.42
C GLU A 66 13.86 -9.70 -25.96
N VAL A 67 14.36 -8.67 -26.64
CA VAL A 67 14.01 -7.28 -26.35
C VAL A 67 13.26 -6.71 -27.55
N VAL A 68 12.17 -6.00 -27.27
CA VAL A 68 11.40 -5.23 -28.27
C VAL A 68 11.40 -3.77 -27.85
N PHE A 69 12.12 -2.95 -28.60
CA PHE A 69 12.19 -1.52 -28.40
C PHE A 69 10.88 -0.84 -28.80
N ILE A 70 10.32 -0.06 -27.88
CA ILE A 70 9.10 0.72 -28.04
C ILE A 70 9.48 2.20 -28.01
N SER A 71 9.65 2.78 -29.20
CA SER A 71 10.22 4.12 -29.36
C SER A 71 9.29 5.24 -28.94
N SER A 72 9.82 6.16 -28.13
CA SER A 72 9.24 7.48 -27.86
C SER A 72 9.96 8.60 -28.63
N ASP A 73 10.71 8.25 -29.68
CA ASP A 73 11.29 9.23 -30.61
C ASP A 73 10.17 9.98 -31.35
N LYS A 74 10.50 11.20 -31.77
CA LYS A 74 9.56 12.17 -32.36
C LYS A 74 9.47 12.06 -33.88
N ASP A 75 10.51 11.53 -34.50
CA ASP A 75 10.66 11.37 -35.94
C ASP A 75 11.41 10.07 -36.26
N GLU A 76 11.25 9.63 -37.51
CA GLU A 76 11.75 8.35 -37.98
C GLU A 76 13.28 8.33 -38.11
N ASP A 77 13.91 9.48 -38.35
CA ASP A 77 15.37 9.59 -38.43
C ASP A 77 16.01 9.36 -37.05
N ALA A 78 15.48 9.99 -36.01
CA ALA A 78 15.91 9.77 -34.62
C ALA A 78 15.68 8.32 -34.18
N PHE A 79 14.55 7.73 -34.57
CA PHE A 79 14.28 6.31 -34.36
C PHE A 79 15.33 5.44 -35.03
N ASN A 80 15.58 5.63 -36.32
CA ASN A 80 16.50 4.82 -37.11
C ASN A 80 17.95 4.91 -36.59
N GLN A 81 18.40 6.11 -36.19
CA GLN A 81 19.71 6.31 -35.59
C GLN A 81 19.88 5.48 -34.32
N TYR A 82 18.92 5.59 -33.39
CA TYR A 82 19.02 4.98 -32.08
C TYR A 82 18.80 3.47 -32.12
N VAL A 83 17.87 3.01 -32.96
CA VAL A 83 17.67 1.59 -33.25
C VAL A 83 18.94 0.95 -33.83
N GLY A 84 19.71 1.67 -34.64
CA GLY A 84 21.00 1.21 -35.16
C GLY A 84 22.04 0.85 -34.09
N GLU A 85 21.90 1.36 -32.87
CA GLU A 85 22.79 1.05 -31.74
C GLU A 85 22.40 -0.22 -30.98
N MET A 86 21.21 -0.77 -31.26
CA MET A 86 20.59 -1.84 -30.47
C MET A 86 20.75 -3.23 -31.12
N PRO A 87 21.00 -4.30 -30.35
CA PRO A 87 21.15 -5.66 -30.89
C PRO A 87 19.84 -6.46 -31.02
N TRP A 88 18.69 -5.81 -30.85
CA TRP A 88 17.38 -6.44 -30.70
C TRP A 88 16.31 -5.85 -31.63
N LEU A 89 15.05 -6.28 -31.47
CA LEU A 89 13.93 -5.90 -32.34
C LEU A 89 13.28 -4.59 -31.89
N ALA A 90 12.52 -3.95 -32.76
CA ALA A 90 11.71 -2.77 -32.44
C ALA A 90 10.28 -2.90 -32.98
N LEU A 91 9.35 -2.25 -32.32
CA LEU A 91 8.05 -1.97 -32.90
C LEU A 91 8.22 -0.97 -34.06
N PRO A 92 7.58 -1.18 -35.24
CA PRO A 92 7.68 -0.24 -36.35
C PRO A 92 7.35 1.19 -35.91
N PHE A 93 8.18 2.17 -36.32
CA PHE A 93 7.97 3.57 -35.94
C PHE A 93 6.60 4.10 -36.36
N SER A 94 6.06 3.62 -37.48
CA SER A 94 4.74 3.97 -38.00
C SER A 94 3.58 3.52 -37.10
N ASP A 95 3.77 2.49 -36.24
CA ASP A 95 2.72 1.96 -35.37
C ASP A 95 2.59 2.76 -34.06
N ARG A 96 2.30 4.05 -34.21
CA ARG A 96 2.18 4.99 -33.08
C ARG A 96 1.00 4.66 -32.17
N GLU A 97 -0.12 4.19 -32.74
CA GLU A 97 -1.31 3.82 -31.98
C GLU A 97 -1.03 2.67 -31.00
N ARG A 98 -0.33 1.63 -31.47
CA ARG A 98 0.06 0.51 -30.61
C ARG A 98 1.07 0.93 -29.56
N LYS A 99 2.04 1.78 -29.90
CA LYS A 99 2.95 2.36 -28.91
C LYS A 99 2.16 3.06 -27.80
N GLU A 100 1.18 3.90 -28.12
CA GLU A 100 0.37 4.61 -27.12
C GLU A 100 -0.49 3.64 -26.29
N THR A 101 -1.04 2.61 -26.93
CA THR A 101 -1.80 1.55 -26.27
C THR A 101 -0.94 0.78 -25.26
N LEU A 102 0.29 0.41 -25.63
CA LEU A 102 1.24 -0.26 -24.75
C LEU A 102 1.67 0.66 -23.60
N SER A 103 1.96 1.94 -23.87
CA SER A 103 2.31 2.91 -22.83
C SER A 103 1.18 3.05 -21.79
N LYS A 104 -0.09 3.14 -22.23
CA LYS A 104 -1.25 3.18 -21.34
C LYS A 104 -1.44 1.87 -20.57
N LYS A 105 -1.43 0.73 -21.28
CA LYS A 105 -1.62 -0.62 -20.70
C LYS A 105 -0.63 -0.91 -19.56
N TYR A 106 0.63 -0.51 -19.73
CA TYR A 106 1.67 -0.75 -18.73
C TYR A 106 1.92 0.45 -17.80
N LYS A 107 1.10 1.51 -17.87
CA LYS A 107 1.20 2.71 -17.04
C LYS A 107 2.61 3.33 -17.09
N VAL A 108 3.20 3.44 -18.29
CA VAL A 108 4.53 4.03 -18.48
C VAL A 108 4.46 5.55 -18.26
N GLN A 109 4.98 6.01 -17.12
CA GLN A 109 4.99 7.42 -16.72
C GLN A 109 6.30 8.16 -17.05
N GLY A 110 7.37 7.43 -17.37
CA GLY A 110 8.68 7.97 -17.70
C GLY A 110 9.51 6.98 -18.51
N ILE A 111 10.66 7.42 -19.02
CA ILE A 111 11.61 6.58 -19.74
C ILE A 111 13.04 6.80 -19.19
N PRO A 112 13.91 5.77 -19.19
CA PRO A 112 13.66 4.42 -19.71
C PRO A 112 12.85 3.53 -18.75
N THR A 113 11.91 2.77 -19.32
CA THR A 113 11.11 1.76 -18.62
C THR A 113 11.22 0.43 -19.36
N VAL A 114 11.34 -0.68 -18.61
CA VAL A 114 11.36 -2.03 -19.17
C VAL A 114 10.24 -2.85 -18.51
N VAL A 115 9.36 -3.41 -19.33
CA VAL A 115 8.34 -4.37 -18.88
C VAL A 115 8.73 -5.75 -19.37
N ILE A 116 8.83 -6.72 -18.48
CA ILE A 116 9.20 -8.10 -18.81
C ILE A 116 7.93 -8.93 -18.86
N LEU A 117 7.73 -9.62 -19.98
CA LEU A 117 6.64 -10.54 -20.24
C LEU A 117 7.15 -11.98 -20.28
N ASP A 118 6.32 -12.94 -19.91
CA ASP A 118 6.62 -14.36 -20.13
C ASP A 118 6.34 -14.77 -21.60
N GLY A 119 6.69 -16.00 -21.96
CA GLY A 119 6.48 -16.53 -23.32
C GLY A 119 5.03 -16.59 -23.80
N THR A 120 4.04 -16.30 -22.94
CA THR A 120 2.62 -16.20 -23.31
C THR A 120 2.16 -14.75 -23.53
N GLY A 121 3.00 -13.77 -23.16
CA GLY A 121 2.68 -12.34 -23.19
C GLY A 121 2.12 -11.80 -21.87
N GLN A 122 2.09 -12.60 -20.80
CA GLN A 122 1.68 -12.15 -19.46
C GLN A 122 2.83 -11.41 -18.76
N VAL A 123 2.49 -10.43 -17.93
CA VAL A 123 3.50 -9.61 -17.23
C VAL A 123 4.21 -10.44 -16.17
N ILE A 124 5.54 -10.50 -16.27
CA ILE A 124 6.41 -10.97 -15.19
C ILE A 124 6.68 -9.82 -14.21
N THR A 125 7.16 -8.68 -14.72
CA THR A 125 7.41 -7.49 -13.91
C THR A 125 7.34 -6.21 -14.76
N LYS A 126 6.85 -5.12 -14.17
CA LYS A 126 6.90 -3.78 -14.77
C LYS A 126 8.16 -3.01 -14.39
N ASP A 127 8.96 -3.53 -13.45
CA ASP A 127 10.23 -2.96 -13.00
C ASP A 127 11.44 -3.71 -13.59
N GLY A 128 11.34 -4.04 -14.89
CA GLY A 128 12.36 -4.81 -15.59
C GLY A 128 13.71 -4.10 -15.67
N ARG A 129 13.73 -2.76 -15.59
CA ARG A 129 14.96 -1.98 -15.63
C ARG A 129 15.79 -2.27 -14.39
N THR A 130 15.18 -2.24 -13.22
CA THR A 130 15.82 -2.56 -11.94
C THR A 130 16.20 -4.03 -11.90
N ALA A 131 15.30 -4.93 -12.33
CA ALA A 131 15.57 -6.37 -12.36
C ALA A 131 16.81 -6.73 -13.19
N ILE A 132 16.91 -6.19 -14.42
CA ILE A 132 18.05 -6.45 -15.31
C ILE A 132 19.33 -5.78 -14.78
N SER A 133 19.25 -4.53 -14.31
CA SER A 133 20.43 -3.80 -13.82
C SER A 133 21.03 -4.45 -12.56
N GLY A 134 20.17 -5.01 -11.70
CA GLY A 134 20.59 -5.71 -10.49
C GLY A 134 21.09 -7.14 -10.72
N ASP A 135 20.80 -7.71 -11.90
CA ASP A 135 21.20 -9.06 -12.28
C ASP A 135 21.59 -9.13 -13.77
N PRO A 136 22.68 -8.44 -14.17
CA PRO A 136 23.10 -8.33 -15.57
C PRO A 136 23.47 -9.68 -16.20
N LYS A 137 23.86 -10.65 -15.36
CA LYS A 137 24.17 -12.03 -15.76
C LYS A 137 22.92 -12.91 -15.85
N GLY A 138 21.74 -12.45 -15.42
CA GLY A 138 20.50 -13.22 -15.45
C GLY A 138 20.52 -14.48 -14.57
N ASN A 139 21.12 -14.42 -13.39
CA ASN A 139 21.10 -15.51 -12.41
C ASN A 139 19.67 -15.83 -11.92
N ASN A 140 18.82 -14.81 -11.86
CA ASN A 140 17.42 -14.90 -11.48
C ASN A 140 16.48 -14.86 -12.70
N PHE A 141 17.00 -14.94 -13.93
CA PHE A 141 16.21 -14.98 -15.15
C PHE A 141 15.12 -16.06 -15.08
N PRO A 142 13.85 -15.80 -15.47
CA PRO A 142 13.34 -14.59 -16.15
C PRO A 142 12.81 -13.50 -15.19
N TRP A 143 13.33 -13.42 -13.96
CA TRP A 143 12.93 -12.48 -12.91
C TRP A 143 11.46 -12.58 -12.52
N LYS A 144 10.93 -13.81 -12.57
CA LYS A 144 9.62 -14.10 -11.99
C LYS A 144 9.64 -13.78 -10.50
N PRO A 145 8.72 -12.94 -10.00
CA PRO A 145 8.59 -12.73 -8.56
C PRO A 145 8.47 -14.08 -7.86
N LYS A 146 9.37 -14.34 -6.92
CA LYS A 146 9.28 -15.53 -6.09
C LYS A 146 8.09 -15.39 -5.16
N SER A 147 7.36 -16.48 -4.92
CA SER A 147 6.36 -16.48 -3.87
C SER A 147 7.03 -16.33 -2.50
N LEU A 148 6.29 -15.87 -1.49
CA LEU A 148 6.82 -15.79 -0.12
C LEU A 148 7.39 -17.14 0.34
N LYS A 149 6.70 -18.23 0.01
CA LYS A 149 7.10 -19.60 0.30
C LYS A 149 8.46 -19.94 -0.33
N ASP A 150 8.67 -19.58 -1.59
CA ASP A 150 9.94 -19.87 -2.29
C ASP A 150 11.10 -19.05 -1.72
N ILE A 151 10.85 -17.82 -1.28
CA ILE A 151 11.86 -16.98 -0.63
C ILE A 151 12.24 -17.59 0.73
N LEU A 152 11.25 -17.94 1.55
CA LEU A 152 11.49 -18.53 2.87
C LEU A 152 12.13 -19.92 2.80
N ALA A 153 11.85 -20.72 1.76
CA ALA A 153 12.50 -22.01 1.56
C ALA A 153 14.00 -21.89 1.26
N GLY A 154 14.45 -20.76 0.70
CA GLY A 154 15.86 -20.44 0.49
C GLY A 154 16.51 -19.69 1.66
N ALA A 155 15.73 -19.23 2.63
CA ALA A 155 16.18 -18.42 3.73
C ALA A 155 16.77 -19.28 4.87
N LYS A 156 17.92 -18.86 5.40
CA LYS A 156 18.44 -19.41 6.65
C LYS A 156 17.81 -18.65 7.82
N ILE A 157 16.94 -19.32 8.56
CA ILE A 157 16.35 -18.77 9.79
C ILE A 157 17.20 -19.22 10.97
N ILE A 158 17.42 -18.33 11.93
CA ILE A 158 18.17 -18.59 13.15
C ILE A 158 17.32 -18.26 14.39
N GLY A 159 17.43 -19.08 15.41
CA GLY A 159 16.96 -18.83 16.76
C GLY A 159 18.13 -18.57 17.70
N LYS A 160 17.85 -18.46 19.00
CA LYS A 160 18.89 -18.28 20.03
C LYS A 160 19.80 -19.50 20.19
N ASP A 161 19.28 -20.69 19.89
CA ASP A 161 20.00 -21.96 20.01
C ASP A 161 20.64 -22.43 18.69
N GLY A 162 20.62 -21.60 17.64
CA GLY A 162 21.21 -21.90 16.32
C GLY A 162 20.19 -21.90 15.18
N PRO A 163 20.53 -22.52 14.03
CA PRO A 163 19.66 -22.55 12.86
C PRO A 163 18.32 -23.24 13.12
N VAL A 164 17.26 -22.68 12.55
CA VAL A 164 15.87 -23.18 12.63
C VAL A 164 15.38 -23.47 11.22
N ASP A 165 14.73 -24.62 11.04
CA ASP A 165 14.12 -24.98 9.76
C ASP A 165 12.92 -24.05 9.49
N ALA A 166 12.92 -23.36 8.35
CA ALA A 166 11.85 -22.44 7.95
C ALA A 166 10.48 -23.11 7.86
N SER A 167 10.42 -24.43 7.65
CA SER A 167 9.17 -25.19 7.67
C SER A 167 8.44 -25.17 9.01
N THR A 168 9.12 -24.81 10.11
CA THR A 168 8.50 -24.59 11.43
C THR A 168 7.52 -23.42 11.47
N LEU A 169 7.63 -22.48 10.51
CA LEU A 169 6.70 -21.38 10.30
C LEU A 169 5.42 -21.83 9.57
N HIS A 170 5.46 -22.97 8.87
CA HIS A 170 4.29 -23.45 8.13
C HIS A 170 3.16 -23.87 9.08
N GLY A 171 1.91 -23.60 8.67
CA GLY A 171 0.74 -24.01 9.44
C GLY A 171 0.43 -23.13 10.64
N LYS A 172 1.17 -22.04 10.86
CA LYS A 172 0.94 -21.04 11.92
C LYS A 172 0.97 -19.63 11.34
N ALA A 173 0.28 -18.71 12.00
CA ALA A 173 0.44 -17.30 11.69
C ALA A 173 1.77 -16.79 12.28
N PHE A 174 2.53 -16.02 11.51
CA PHE A 174 3.82 -15.47 11.94
C PHE A 174 4.04 -14.05 11.43
N GLY A 175 4.92 -13.31 12.09
CA GLY A 175 5.30 -11.94 11.74
C GLY A 175 6.66 -11.86 11.08
N LEU A 176 6.78 -11.10 9.98
CA LEU A 176 8.05 -10.65 9.44
C LEU A 176 8.32 -9.22 9.93
N TYR A 177 9.30 -9.07 10.81
CA TYR A 177 9.59 -7.80 11.48
C TYR A 177 10.81 -7.11 10.86
N PHE A 178 10.56 -6.10 10.01
CA PHE A 178 11.59 -5.30 9.37
C PHE A 178 12.02 -4.16 10.30
N SER A 179 13.27 -4.19 10.75
CA SER A 179 13.80 -3.22 11.70
C SER A 179 15.32 -3.08 11.63
N ALA A 180 15.91 -2.12 12.34
CA ALA A 180 17.36 -1.96 12.48
C ALA A 180 17.75 -1.19 13.75
N HIS A 181 18.97 -1.41 14.23
CA HIS A 181 19.49 -0.78 15.44
C HIS A 181 19.67 0.75 15.29
N TRP A 182 20.08 1.19 14.10
CA TRP A 182 20.31 2.60 13.79
C TRP A 182 19.01 3.42 13.66
N CYS A 183 17.86 2.76 13.60
CA CYS A 183 16.55 3.39 13.40
C CYS A 183 15.93 3.82 14.75
N GLY A 184 15.80 5.14 14.94
CA GLY A 184 15.22 5.73 16.17
C GLY A 184 13.83 5.19 16.54
N PRO A 185 12.82 5.27 15.64
CA PRO A 185 11.49 4.72 15.89
C PRO A 185 11.49 3.22 16.18
N CYS A 186 12.41 2.47 15.58
CA CYS A 186 12.58 1.03 15.78
C CYS A 186 13.00 0.72 17.23
N ARG A 187 13.95 1.47 17.77
CA ARG A 187 14.38 1.33 19.17
C ARG A 187 13.28 1.65 20.18
N GLY A 188 12.31 2.49 19.82
CA GLY A 188 11.14 2.75 20.66
C GLY A 188 10.06 1.67 20.60
N PHE A 189 9.91 0.99 19.46
CA PHE A 189 8.87 -0.03 19.25
C PHE A 189 9.30 -1.43 19.69
N THR A 190 10.56 -1.80 19.46
CA THR A 190 11.06 -3.18 19.68
C THR A 190 10.91 -3.66 21.12
N PRO A 191 11.24 -2.86 22.16
CA PRO A 191 11.07 -3.32 23.54
C PRO A 191 9.60 -3.59 23.89
N LYS A 192 8.68 -2.76 23.38
CA LYS A 192 7.24 -2.95 23.58
C LYS A 192 6.75 -4.23 22.89
N LEU A 193 7.17 -4.45 21.64
CA LEU A 193 6.83 -5.66 20.91
C LEU A 193 7.37 -6.92 21.60
N ALA A 194 8.60 -6.88 22.13
CA ALA A 194 9.18 -7.98 22.89
C ALA A 194 8.37 -8.29 24.16
N GLU A 195 7.99 -7.26 24.92
CA GLU A 195 7.14 -7.38 26.11
C GLU A 195 5.80 -8.05 25.76
N TRP A 196 5.07 -7.54 24.77
CA TRP A 196 3.77 -8.09 24.35
C TRP A 196 3.88 -9.51 23.81
N TYR A 197 4.95 -9.78 23.06
CA TYR A 197 5.24 -11.10 22.52
C TYR A 197 5.44 -12.14 23.63
N GLU A 198 6.28 -11.84 24.62
CA GLU A 198 6.57 -12.77 25.72
C GLU A 198 5.36 -12.97 26.64
N LYS A 199 4.63 -11.88 26.92
CA LYS A 199 3.52 -11.91 27.87
C LYS A 199 2.31 -12.67 27.33
N ASP A 200 1.89 -12.39 26.10
CA ASP A 200 0.60 -12.86 25.57
C ASP A 200 0.71 -13.52 24.20
N LEU A 201 1.36 -12.87 23.22
CA LEU A 201 1.22 -13.26 21.80
C LEU A 201 1.90 -14.59 21.45
N LYS A 202 3.06 -14.89 22.05
CA LYS A 202 3.76 -16.16 21.84
C LYS A 202 2.90 -17.36 22.27
N SER A 203 2.20 -17.22 23.40
CA SER A 203 1.29 -18.27 23.90
C SER A 203 0.05 -18.46 23.00
N LYS A 204 -0.36 -17.41 22.29
CA LYS A 204 -1.43 -17.43 21.28
C LYS A 204 -0.97 -17.98 19.92
N GLY A 205 0.32 -18.31 19.77
CA GLY A 205 0.88 -18.97 18.60
C GLY A 205 1.56 -18.04 17.60
N LEU A 206 1.76 -16.76 17.93
CA LEU A 206 2.58 -15.87 17.11
C LEU A 206 4.05 -16.29 17.20
N GLU A 207 4.70 -16.44 16.05
CA GLU A 207 6.16 -16.40 15.94
C GLU A 207 6.58 -15.15 15.16
N ILE A 208 7.75 -14.60 15.46
CA ILE A 208 8.31 -13.45 14.74
C ILE A 208 9.66 -13.85 14.12
N VAL A 209 9.89 -13.41 12.89
CA VAL A 209 11.19 -13.46 12.22
C VAL A 209 11.66 -12.03 12.02
N PHE A 210 12.72 -11.65 12.72
CA PHE A 210 13.41 -10.39 12.52
C PHE A 210 14.12 -10.36 11.17
N VAL A 211 13.78 -9.38 10.35
CA VAL A 211 14.37 -9.13 9.04
C VAL A 211 15.16 -7.83 9.11
N SER A 212 16.46 -7.97 9.42
CA SER A 212 17.32 -6.83 9.73
C SER A 212 17.64 -5.95 8.52
N SER A 213 17.59 -4.63 8.75
CA SER A 213 18.13 -3.60 7.87
C SER A 213 19.43 -2.99 8.41
N ASP A 214 20.09 -3.66 9.36
CA ASP A 214 21.42 -3.30 9.83
C ASP A 214 22.46 -3.44 8.71
N ARG A 215 23.55 -2.68 8.84
CA ARG A 215 24.56 -2.49 7.80
C ARG A 215 25.72 -3.46 7.92
N ASP A 216 25.90 -4.06 9.09
CA ASP A 216 26.97 -5.00 9.41
C ASP A 216 26.50 -6.04 10.44
N GLN A 217 27.27 -7.11 10.55
CA GLN A 217 26.98 -8.25 11.42
C GLN A 217 26.99 -7.85 12.91
N GLU A 218 27.87 -6.94 13.32
CA GLU A 218 28.00 -6.52 14.73
C GLU A 218 26.76 -5.76 15.20
N ALA A 219 26.26 -4.82 14.39
CA ALA A 219 25.02 -4.11 14.65
C ALA A 219 23.81 -5.06 14.67
N PHE A 220 23.78 -6.04 13.77
CA PHE A 220 22.77 -7.09 13.77
C PHE A 220 22.81 -7.92 15.06
N ASP A 221 23.97 -8.44 15.45
CA ASP A 221 24.13 -9.30 16.62
C ASP A 221 23.75 -8.57 17.91
N GLY A 222 24.18 -7.31 18.06
CA GLY A 222 23.85 -6.47 19.21
C GLY A 222 22.35 -6.27 19.36
N TYR A 223 21.67 -5.91 18.27
CA TYR A 223 20.24 -5.60 18.31
C TYR A 223 19.33 -6.82 18.30
N TYR A 224 19.70 -7.89 17.60
CA TYR A 224 19.02 -9.18 17.68
C TYR A 224 19.20 -9.81 19.07
N GLY A 225 20.35 -9.60 19.72
CA GLY A 225 20.64 -10.10 21.07
C GLY A 225 19.54 -9.80 22.09
N GLU A 226 18.93 -8.62 21.99
CA GLU A 226 17.86 -8.13 22.88
C GLU A 226 16.45 -8.65 22.53
N GLN A 227 16.28 -9.36 21.41
CA GLN A 227 14.97 -9.77 20.88
C GLN A 227 14.66 -11.23 21.18
N PRO A 228 13.42 -11.61 21.58
CA PRO A 228 13.09 -12.96 22.05
C PRO A 228 12.67 -13.98 20.96
N TRP A 229 12.67 -13.56 19.69
CA TRP A 229 12.14 -14.30 18.55
C TRP A 229 13.23 -14.77 17.58
N LEU A 230 12.83 -15.31 16.42
CA LEU A 230 13.76 -15.78 15.37
C LEU A 230 14.28 -14.62 14.51
N ALA A 231 15.32 -14.86 13.71
CA ALA A 231 15.80 -13.90 12.71
C ALA A 231 16.12 -14.57 11.38
N LEU A 232 16.01 -13.79 10.30
CA LEU A 232 16.69 -14.10 9.05
C LEU A 232 18.19 -13.88 9.27
N ASP A 233 19.00 -14.90 8.98
CA ASP A 233 20.46 -14.80 9.09
C ASP A 233 20.98 -13.60 8.30
N PHE A 234 21.88 -12.82 8.90
CA PHE A 234 22.37 -11.58 8.31
C PHE A 234 23.04 -11.79 6.94
N SER A 235 23.59 -12.98 6.67
CA SER A 235 24.18 -13.31 5.37
C SER A 235 23.15 -13.44 4.23
N ASN A 236 21.87 -13.70 4.54
CA ASN A 236 20.76 -13.81 3.58
C ASN A 236 20.25 -12.44 3.09
N ARG A 237 21.18 -11.59 2.62
CA ARG A 237 20.86 -10.24 2.13
C ARG A 237 19.97 -10.26 0.88
N ALA A 238 20.14 -11.26 0.02
CA ALA A 238 19.32 -11.40 -1.19
C ALA A 238 17.86 -11.71 -0.85
N GLU A 239 17.62 -12.66 0.07
CA GLU A 239 16.27 -13.00 0.53
C GLU A 239 15.63 -11.83 1.28
N LYS A 240 16.40 -11.09 2.08
CA LYS A 240 15.92 -9.86 2.74
C LYS A 240 15.38 -8.86 1.71
N GLU A 241 16.13 -8.58 0.64
CA GLU A 241 15.67 -7.63 -0.39
C GLU A 241 14.45 -8.17 -1.15
N GLN A 242 14.42 -9.48 -1.46
CA GLN A 242 13.25 -10.11 -2.07
C GLN A 242 12.00 -9.98 -1.19
N LEU A 243 12.12 -10.17 0.13
CA LEU A 243 11.03 -9.98 1.08
C LEU A 243 10.59 -8.50 1.14
N SER A 244 11.53 -7.56 1.20
CA SER A 244 11.21 -6.12 1.21
C SER A 244 10.45 -5.71 -0.05
N THR A 245 10.88 -6.16 -1.23
CA THR A 245 10.21 -5.88 -2.50
C THR A 245 8.84 -6.55 -2.59
N LEU A 246 8.74 -7.85 -2.29
CA LEU A 246 7.47 -8.61 -2.37
C LEU A 246 6.40 -8.00 -1.46
N LEU A 247 6.79 -7.58 -0.25
CA LEU A 247 5.86 -7.06 0.74
C LEU A 247 5.64 -5.55 0.60
N GLY A 248 6.44 -4.86 -0.22
CA GLY A 248 6.32 -3.41 -0.43
C GLY A 248 6.80 -2.59 0.76
N VAL A 249 7.82 -3.06 1.49
CA VAL A 249 8.35 -2.39 2.69
C VAL A 249 9.15 -1.16 2.25
N GLN A 250 8.60 0.03 2.48
CA GLN A 250 9.24 1.33 2.15
C GLN A 250 9.91 2.00 3.36
N GLY A 251 9.61 1.55 4.58
CA GLY A 251 10.11 2.16 5.81
C GLY A 251 10.12 1.17 6.98
N ILE A 252 10.87 1.52 8.03
CA ILE A 252 11.01 0.71 9.25
C ILE A 252 10.72 1.56 10.50
N PRO A 253 10.21 0.97 11.59
CA PRO A 253 9.88 -0.45 11.73
C PRO A 253 8.57 -0.81 11.04
N ASN A 254 8.54 -1.96 10.36
CA ASN A 254 7.37 -2.52 9.69
C ASN A 254 7.19 -3.98 10.13
N LEU A 255 5.95 -4.38 10.42
CA LEU A 255 5.63 -5.75 10.84
C LEU A 255 4.51 -6.26 9.92
N VAL A 256 4.83 -7.29 9.15
CA VAL A 256 3.86 -7.96 8.27
C VAL A 256 3.43 -9.27 8.90
N ILE A 257 2.12 -9.48 9.03
CA ILE A 257 1.55 -10.72 9.56
C ILE A 257 1.15 -11.61 8.39
N VAL A 258 1.58 -12.87 8.45
CA VAL A 258 1.40 -13.90 7.44
C VAL A 258 0.56 -15.02 8.04
N ASP A 259 -0.39 -15.56 7.28
CA ASP A 259 -1.25 -16.66 7.70
C ASP A 259 -0.55 -18.02 7.52
N LYS A 260 -1.16 -19.06 8.10
CA LYS A 260 -0.73 -20.46 8.05
C LYS A 260 -0.50 -21.01 6.63
N ASP A 261 -1.16 -20.45 5.63
CA ASP A 261 -1.04 -20.84 4.23
C ASP A 261 -0.01 -20.01 3.43
N GLY A 262 0.63 -19.04 4.08
CA GLY A 262 1.59 -18.11 3.49
C GLY A 262 0.97 -16.87 2.84
N SER A 263 -0.35 -16.69 2.91
CA SER A 263 -1.01 -15.46 2.48
C SER A 263 -0.75 -14.33 3.48
N ILE A 264 -0.76 -13.08 3.00
CA ILE A 264 -0.54 -11.92 3.87
C ILE A 264 -1.86 -11.58 4.56
N ILE A 265 -1.85 -11.59 5.91
CA ILE A 265 -2.97 -11.15 6.72
C ILE A 265 -3.02 -9.62 6.74
N THR A 266 -1.92 -8.98 7.15
CA THR A 266 -1.83 -7.51 7.18
C THR A 266 -0.38 -7.05 7.03
N LYS A 267 -0.17 -5.96 6.31
CA LYS A 267 1.12 -5.25 6.23
C LYS A 267 1.26 -4.16 7.30
N GLU A 268 0.17 -3.87 8.01
CA GLU A 268 0.06 -2.87 9.08
C GLU A 268 0.14 -3.51 10.46
N GLY A 269 0.82 -4.67 10.57
CA GLY A 269 0.91 -5.44 11.81
C GLY A 269 1.49 -4.65 12.98
N ARG A 270 2.33 -3.64 12.70
CA ARG A 270 2.84 -2.71 13.73
C ARG A 270 1.71 -1.94 14.39
N GLY A 271 0.79 -1.38 13.61
CA GLY A 271 -0.36 -0.65 14.12
C GLY A 271 -1.34 -1.60 14.82
N ALA A 272 -1.61 -2.75 14.21
CA ALA A 272 -2.50 -3.78 14.75
C ALA A 272 -2.07 -4.23 16.16
N VAL A 273 -0.80 -4.65 16.33
CA VAL A 273 -0.29 -5.09 17.63
C VAL A 273 -0.18 -3.96 18.66
N SER A 274 0.06 -2.71 18.22
CA SER A 274 0.10 -1.56 19.14
C SER A 274 -1.28 -1.23 19.72
N ASN A 275 -2.34 -1.48 18.95
CA ASN A 275 -3.72 -1.26 19.36
C ASN A 275 -4.33 -2.47 20.10
N ASP A 276 -3.73 -3.64 19.96
CA ASP A 276 -4.15 -4.89 20.59
C ASP A 276 -2.93 -5.66 21.16
N PRO A 277 -2.27 -5.11 22.20
CA PRO A 277 -1.04 -5.68 22.76
C PRO A 277 -1.26 -7.05 23.42
N GLU A 278 -2.46 -7.30 23.95
CA GLU A 278 -2.80 -8.62 24.47
C GLU A 278 -3.15 -9.62 23.35
N GLY A 279 -3.37 -9.18 22.11
CA GLY A 279 -3.70 -10.04 20.97
C GLY A 279 -5.10 -10.63 21.06
N ALA A 280 -6.10 -9.90 21.55
CA ALA A 280 -7.50 -10.33 21.58
C ALA A 280 -8.03 -10.65 20.17
N GLU A 281 -7.52 -9.96 19.15
CA GLU A 281 -7.90 -10.12 17.75
C GLU A 281 -6.83 -10.82 16.91
N PHE A 282 -5.74 -11.30 17.54
CA PHE A 282 -4.69 -12.06 16.87
C PHE A 282 -5.29 -13.22 16.03
N PRO A 283 -4.89 -13.39 14.75
CA PRO A 283 -3.75 -12.78 14.05
C PRO A 283 -4.05 -11.47 13.29
N TRP A 284 -5.08 -10.72 13.70
CA TRP A 284 -5.46 -9.43 13.14
C TRP A 284 -5.85 -9.52 11.67
N TYR A 285 -6.73 -10.47 11.34
CA TYR A 285 -7.35 -10.51 10.03
C TYR A 285 -7.98 -9.17 9.67
N PRO A 286 -7.84 -8.69 8.42
CA PRO A 286 -8.50 -7.48 7.97
C PRO A 286 -9.98 -7.57 8.31
N LYS A 287 -10.47 -6.61 9.10
CA LYS A 287 -11.88 -6.52 9.40
C LYS A 287 -12.61 -6.10 8.13
N PRO A 288 -13.74 -6.75 7.79
CA PRO A 288 -14.56 -6.31 6.66
C PRO A 288 -15.00 -4.85 6.81
N VAL A 289 -15.26 -4.42 8.05
CA VAL A 289 -15.55 -3.03 8.39
C VAL A 289 -14.31 -2.43 9.06
N LEU A 290 -13.73 -1.39 8.45
CA LEU A 290 -12.55 -0.70 8.97
C LEU A 290 -12.94 0.33 10.03
N ASP A 291 -12.12 0.50 11.05
CA ASP A 291 -12.32 1.57 12.04
C ASP A 291 -11.53 2.82 11.62
N LEU A 292 -12.22 3.95 11.44
CA LEU A 292 -11.59 5.23 11.08
C LEU A 292 -10.62 5.73 12.15
N ALA A 293 -10.76 5.31 13.41
CA ALA A 293 -9.79 5.61 14.45
C ALA A 293 -8.43 4.94 14.19
N ALA A 294 -8.38 3.85 13.41
CA ALA A 294 -7.15 3.18 13.03
C ALA A 294 -6.41 3.87 11.86
N GLY A 295 -7.04 4.85 11.20
CA GLY A 295 -6.44 5.64 10.12
C GLY A 295 -7.37 5.84 8.91
N PRO A 296 -6.89 6.55 7.88
CA PRO A 296 -7.69 6.86 6.69
C PRO A 296 -8.07 5.65 5.84
N GLY A 297 -7.28 4.58 5.86
CA GLY A 297 -7.48 3.46 4.93
C GLY A 297 -7.58 3.94 3.47
N PRO A 298 -8.41 3.28 2.63
CA PRO A 298 -8.56 3.60 1.21
C PRO A 298 -9.51 4.79 0.95
N LEU A 299 -9.75 5.68 1.91
CA LEU A 299 -10.73 6.78 1.80
C LEU A 299 -10.54 7.67 0.56
N ASN A 300 -9.28 7.87 0.14
CA ASN A 300 -8.93 8.68 -1.04
C ASN A 300 -8.97 7.90 -2.35
N GLU A 301 -9.05 6.59 -2.29
CA GLU A 301 -8.82 5.67 -3.42
C GLU A 301 -10.07 4.86 -3.77
N ALA A 302 -10.98 4.67 -2.80
CA ALA A 302 -12.20 3.88 -2.95
C ALA A 302 -13.45 4.63 -2.45
N THR A 303 -14.61 4.21 -2.95
CA THR A 303 -15.90 4.63 -2.37
C THR A 303 -16.08 4.00 -0.99
N CYS A 304 -16.37 4.81 0.02
CA CYS A 304 -16.49 4.38 1.41
C CYS A 304 -17.91 4.57 1.93
N CYS A 305 -18.54 3.50 2.42
CA CYS A 305 -19.77 3.54 3.21
C CYS A 305 -19.40 3.59 4.70
N ILE A 306 -19.74 4.67 5.38
CA ILE A 306 -19.27 5.00 6.73
C ILE A 306 -20.46 5.11 7.69
N ALA A 307 -20.43 4.35 8.78
CA ALA A 307 -21.32 4.58 9.92
C ALA A 307 -20.65 5.48 10.96
N PHE A 308 -21.19 6.69 11.14
CA PHE A 308 -20.77 7.64 12.17
C PHE A 308 -21.47 7.33 13.48
N CYS A 309 -20.76 6.64 14.37
CA CYS A 309 -21.29 6.09 15.63
C CYS A 309 -20.62 6.70 16.87
N GLU A 310 -19.89 7.81 16.73
CA GLU A 310 -19.10 8.40 17.82
C GLU A 310 -19.97 8.92 18.98
N ALA A 311 -21.25 9.23 18.69
CA ALA A 311 -22.24 9.62 19.67
C ALA A 311 -23.17 8.45 20.08
N ALA A 312 -22.99 7.25 19.52
CA ALA A 312 -23.78 6.08 19.85
C ALA A 312 -23.16 5.32 21.03
N ASP A 313 -23.98 4.59 21.80
CA ASP A 313 -23.46 3.69 22.83
C ASP A 313 -22.79 2.45 22.23
N ALA A 314 -22.04 1.71 23.04
CA ALA A 314 -21.28 0.54 22.59
C ALA A 314 -22.16 -0.54 21.93
N THR A 315 -23.39 -0.73 22.41
CA THR A 315 -24.34 -1.70 21.83
C THR A 315 -24.74 -1.28 20.41
N ALA A 316 -25.05 -0.01 20.22
CA ALA A 316 -25.39 0.55 18.92
C ALA A 316 -24.18 0.57 17.96
N GLN A 317 -22.96 0.81 18.47
CA GLN A 317 -21.74 0.71 17.67
C GLN A 317 -21.52 -0.71 17.14
N ILE A 318 -21.66 -1.73 18.00
CA ILE A 318 -21.55 -3.14 17.61
C ILE A 318 -22.62 -3.50 16.58
N ALA A 319 -23.88 -3.12 16.82
CA ALA A 319 -24.97 -3.42 15.90
C ALA A 319 -24.78 -2.77 14.51
N ALA A 320 -24.26 -1.53 14.45
CA ALA A 320 -23.96 -0.86 13.20
C ALA A 320 -22.82 -1.55 12.42
N GLU A 321 -21.78 -1.99 13.13
CA GLU A 321 -20.67 -2.76 12.52
C GLU A 321 -21.17 -4.10 11.98
N GLU A 322 -21.94 -4.86 12.77
CA GLU A 322 -22.54 -6.13 12.36
C GLU A 322 -23.47 -6.00 11.15
N ALA A 323 -24.27 -4.92 11.11
CA ALA A 323 -25.15 -4.62 9.99
C ALA A 323 -24.39 -4.41 8.66
N MET A 324 -23.17 -3.88 8.71
CA MET A 324 -22.31 -3.68 7.53
C MET A 324 -21.45 -4.91 7.19
N ALA A 325 -21.13 -5.75 8.17
CA ALA A 325 -20.11 -6.79 8.04
C ALA A 325 -20.39 -7.83 6.95
N SER A 326 -21.64 -8.28 6.77
CA SER A 326 -22.00 -9.26 5.75
C SER A 326 -21.80 -8.72 4.33
N LEU A 327 -22.25 -7.48 4.10
CA LEU A 327 -22.12 -6.80 2.82
C LEU A 327 -20.66 -6.44 2.53
N ALA A 328 -19.92 -6.01 3.54
CA ALA A 328 -18.49 -5.75 3.42
C ALA A 328 -17.70 -6.99 3.00
N LYS A 329 -17.96 -8.15 3.63
CA LYS A 329 -17.35 -9.43 3.25
C LYS A 329 -17.62 -9.77 1.79
N LYS A 330 -18.88 -9.65 1.36
CA LYS A 330 -19.29 -9.91 -0.03
C LYS A 330 -18.48 -9.08 -1.02
N TYR A 331 -18.35 -7.77 -0.80
CA TYR A 331 -17.61 -6.91 -1.74
C TYR A 331 -16.11 -7.18 -1.75
N VAL A 332 -15.51 -7.54 -0.61
CA VAL A 332 -14.10 -7.98 -0.54
C VAL A 332 -13.89 -9.27 -1.34
N GLU A 333 -14.79 -10.24 -1.22
CA GLU A 333 -14.74 -11.50 -1.97
C GLU A 333 -14.92 -11.29 -3.48
N GLU A 334 -15.83 -10.41 -3.89
CA GLU A 334 -16.03 -10.03 -5.29
C GLU A 334 -14.77 -9.36 -5.89
N ALA A 335 -14.14 -8.44 -5.17
CA ALA A 335 -12.90 -7.78 -5.60
C ALA A 335 -11.76 -8.78 -5.78
N LYS A 336 -11.59 -9.67 -4.79
CA LYS A 336 -10.58 -10.74 -4.84
C LYS A 336 -10.82 -11.68 -6.03
N ALA A 337 -12.06 -12.05 -6.30
CA ALA A 337 -12.42 -12.88 -7.45
C ALA A 337 -12.16 -12.18 -8.80
N ALA A 338 -12.28 -10.85 -8.83
CA ALA A 338 -11.99 -10.04 -10.00
C ALA A 338 -10.49 -9.68 -10.17
N GLY A 339 -9.66 -9.94 -9.15
CA GLY A 339 -8.26 -9.52 -9.13
C GLY A 339 -8.07 -8.00 -8.95
N GLU A 340 -9.07 -7.34 -8.36
CA GLU A 340 -9.05 -5.92 -8.01
C GLU A 340 -8.38 -5.73 -6.64
N GLU A 341 -7.65 -4.62 -6.46
CA GLU A 341 -6.93 -4.29 -5.21
C GLU A 341 -7.90 -3.87 -4.10
N ASP A 342 -8.91 -3.07 -4.45
CA ASP A 342 -9.93 -2.56 -3.54
C ASP A 342 -11.34 -3.00 -3.96
N PRO A 343 -12.26 -3.22 -3.01
CA PRO A 343 -13.66 -3.45 -3.32
C PRO A 343 -14.34 -2.20 -3.85
N LYS A 344 -15.36 -2.40 -4.69
CA LYS A 344 -16.21 -1.32 -5.22
C LYS A 344 -16.76 -0.40 -4.14
N VAL A 345 -17.06 -0.93 -2.97
CA VAL A 345 -17.45 -0.19 -1.78
C VAL A 345 -16.72 -0.75 -0.57
N VAL A 346 -15.97 0.10 0.12
CA VAL A 346 -15.30 -0.20 1.39
C VAL A 346 -16.22 0.22 2.53
N PHE A 347 -16.31 -0.58 3.60
CA PHE A 347 -17.15 -0.26 4.75
C PHE A 347 -16.28 0.20 5.91
N MET A 348 -16.71 1.28 6.57
CA MET A 348 -15.99 1.89 7.68
C MET A 348 -16.93 2.27 8.81
N ILE A 349 -16.40 2.38 10.03
CA ILE A 349 -17.12 2.86 11.21
C ILE A 349 -16.28 3.93 11.92
N ALA A 350 -16.92 5.01 12.35
CA ALA A 350 -16.32 5.99 13.26
C ALA A 350 -16.87 5.74 14.66
N LYS A 351 -16.05 5.15 15.55
CA LYS A 351 -16.43 4.87 16.95
C LYS A 351 -16.05 5.98 17.92
N ALA A 352 -15.07 6.81 17.57
CA ALA A 352 -14.57 7.91 18.37
C ALA A 352 -14.40 9.18 17.52
N GLY A 353 -14.63 10.34 18.15
CA GLY A 353 -14.48 11.65 17.52
C GLY A 353 -13.02 12.12 17.44
N GLY A 354 -12.81 13.26 16.77
CA GLY A 354 -11.48 13.83 16.54
C GLY A 354 -10.76 13.25 15.33
N GLY A 355 -9.52 13.69 15.08
CA GLY A 355 -8.70 13.23 13.95
C GLY A 355 -9.45 13.26 12.61
N ILE A 356 -9.36 12.16 11.87
CA ILE A 356 -10.01 12.02 10.56
C ILE A 356 -11.53 11.99 10.64
N CYS A 357 -12.12 11.42 11.71
CA CYS A 357 -13.56 11.41 11.93
C CYS A 357 -14.07 12.86 12.01
N GLY A 358 -13.38 13.72 12.78
CA GLY A 358 -13.72 15.13 12.90
C GLY A 358 -13.64 15.89 11.57
N GLN A 359 -12.61 15.63 10.76
CA GLN A 359 -12.45 16.22 9.42
C GLN A 359 -13.58 15.80 8.48
N LEU A 360 -13.89 14.51 8.43
CA LEU A 360 -14.97 13.98 7.60
C LEU A 360 -16.34 14.55 7.99
N ARG A 361 -16.63 14.66 9.28
CA ARG A 361 -17.84 15.32 9.78
C ARG A 361 -17.96 16.75 9.27
N ALA A 362 -16.87 17.53 9.31
CA ALA A 362 -16.86 18.90 8.82
C ALA A 362 -17.08 19.00 7.31
N LEU A 363 -16.44 18.11 6.53
CA LEU A 363 -16.59 18.08 5.07
C LEU A 363 -18.02 17.74 4.62
N MET A 364 -18.74 16.93 5.40
CA MET A 364 -20.14 16.56 5.12
C MET A 364 -21.17 17.38 5.92
N SER A 365 -20.75 18.47 6.58
CA SER A 365 -21.64 19.31 7.41
C SER A 365 -22.41 18.55 8.51
N LEU A 366 -21.84 17.46 9.04
CA LEU A 366 -22.43 16.74 10.16
C LEU A 366 -22.32 17.54 11.46
N PRO A 367 -23.25 17.36 12.43
CA PRO A 367 -23.19 18.02 13.72
C PRO A 367 -21.84 17.80 14.40
N LYS A 368 -21.25 18.87 14.95
CA LYS A 368 -19.99 18.77 15.71
C LYS A 368 -20.21 17.98 16.99
N LEU A 369 -19.26 17.11 17.29
CA LEU A 369 -19.20 16.42 18.57
C LEU A 369 -18.46 17.30 19.58
N PRO A 370 -18.79 17.19 20.88
CA PRO A 370 -18.00 17.84 21.92
C PRO A 370 -16.55 17.34 21.86
N PRO A 371 -15.56 18.23 22.00
CA PRO A 371 -14.16 17.85 21.96
C PRO A 371 -13.79 17.01 23.19
N ALA A 372 -12.78 16.14 23.04
CA ALA A 372 -12.25 15.38 24.16
C ALA A 372 -11.64 16.31 25.22
N ALA A 373 -11.69 15.90 26.49
CA ALA A 373 -10.96 16.59 27.54
C ALA A 373 -9.45 16.45 27.29
N HIS A 374 -8.70 17.55 27.45
CA HIS A 374 -7.25 17.49 27.50
C HIS A 374 -6.82 16.84 28.83
N GLU A 375 -5.76 16.03 28.81
CA GLU A 375 -5.26 15.32 29.99
C GLU A 375 -4.83 16.29 31.12
N HIS A 376 -4.33 17.47 30.74
CA HIS A 376 -3.95 18.51 31.68
C HIS A 376 -5.06 19.57 31.85
N PRO A 377 -5.17 20.20 33.03
CA PRO A 377 -6.01 21.38 33.20
C PRO A 377 -5.60 22.48 32.21
N LEU A 378 -6.57 23.12 31.58
CA LEU A 378 -6.33 24.28 30.72
C LEU A 378 -6.61 25.56 31.52
N GLU A 379 -5.79 26.58 31.32
CA GLU A 379 -5.93 27.89 31.94
C GLU A 379 -6.25 28.95 30.89
N GLU A 380 -7.02 29.97 31.27
CA GLU A 380 -7.30 31.10 30.38
C GLU A 380 -6.01 31.87 30.08
N ALA A 381 -5.73 32.07 28.80
CA ALA A 381 -4.58 32.79 28.28
C ALA A 381 -5.06 33.98 27.44
N ASP A 382 -4.26 35.05 27.40
CA ASP A 382 -4.59 36.25 26.63
C ASP A 382 -4.78 35.92 25.13
N GLY A 383 -5.92 36.34 24.57
CA GLY A 383 -6.25 36.21 23.15
C GLY A 383 -5.32 37.06 22.27
N ASN A 384 -4.18 36.51 21.87
CA ASN A 384 -3.16 37.27 21.13
C ASN A 384 -3.36 37.21 19.59
N ASN A 385 -3.34 38.38 18.95
CA ASN A 385 -3.02 38.76 17.55
C ASN A 385 -3.29 37.82 16.36
N GLY A 386 -4.12 36.79 16.47
CA GLY A 386 -4.57 35.97 15.35
C GLY A 386 -3.63 34.83 14.92
N GLN A 387 -2.71 34.38 15.78
CA GLN A 387 -1.73 33.32 15.50
C GLN A 387 -1.94 32.04 16.33
N TRP A 388 -3.18 31.67 16.64
CA TRP A 388 -3.47 30.39 17.31
C TRP A 388 -4.72 29.75 16.72
N GLY A 389 -4.85 28.42 16.81
CA GLY A 389 -6.03 27.68 16.37
C GLY A 389 -6.60 26.88 17.53
N CYS A 390 -7.92 26.74 17.59
CA CYS A 390 -8.56 25.89 18.59
C CYS A 390 -8.45 24.40 18.17
N ASP A 391 -7.77 23.57 18.96
CA ASP A 391 -7.59 22.13 18.70
C ASP A 391 -8.90 21.34 18.69
N GLY A 392 -9.98 21.89 19.28
CA GLY A 392 -11.29 21.24 19.31
C GLY A 392 -12.13 21.48 18.06
N CYS A 393 -12.12 22.70 17.52
CA CYS A 393 -13.00 23.09 16.40
C CYS A 393 -12.28 23.60 15.16
N ASN A 394 -10.95 23.67 15.21
CA ASN A 394 -10.04 24.18 14.19
C ASN A 394 -10.32 25.61 13.70
N ARG A 395 -11.04 26.41 14.52
CA ARG A 395 -11.25 27.84 14.22
C ARG A 395 -9.98 28.61 14.57
N GLY A 396 -9.54 29.48 13.67
CA GLY A 396 -8.47 30.44 13.93
C GLY A 396 -8.88 31.43 15.02
N GLY A 397 -7.95 31.73 15.92
CA GLY A 397 -8.13 32.70 16.99
C GLY A 397 -8.34 34.10 16.42
N SER A 398 -9.35 34.80 16.92
CA SER A 398 -9.49 36.24 16.76
C SER A 398 -9.28 36.92 18.10
N ALA A 399 -9.09 38.24 18.11
CA ALA A 399 -8.91 39.02 19.35
C ALA A 399 -10.12 38.94 20.31
N GLU A 400 -11.28 38.48 19.82
CA GLU A 400 -12.53 38.41 20.58
C GLU A 400 -12.78 37.02 21.21
N VAL A 401 -11.97 36.01 20.86
CA VAL A 401 -12.16 34.64 21.33
C VAL A 401 -11.21 34.35 22.49
N LYS A 402 -11.76 33.99 23.67
CA LYS A 402 -10.94 33.52 24.80
C LYS A 402 -10.21 32.24 24.45
N ARG A 403 -8.97 32.15 24.89
CA ARG A 403 -8.06 31.04 24.67
C ARG A 403 -7.83 30.30 25.98
N PHE A 404 -7.95 28.98 25.97
CA PHE A 404 -7.65 28.10 27.10
C PHE A 404 -6.47 27.20 26.74
N ARG A 405 -5.30 27.42 27.33
CA ARG A 405 -4.05 26.76 26.97
C ARG A 405 -3.56 25.84 28.09
N CYS A 406 -2.88 24.75 27.72
CA CYS A 406 -2.18 23.91 28.68
C CYS A 406 -0.95 24.62 29.28
N PRO A 407 -0.86 24.79 30.62
CA PRO A 407 0.29 25.42 31.27
C PRO A 407 1.51 24.49 31.35
N GLN A 408 1.35 23.19 31.11
CA GLN A 408 2.42 22.18 31.20
C GLN A 408 3.30 22.10 29.93
N GLY A 409 3.19 23.08 29.02
CA GLY A 409 4.01 23.15 27.82
C GLY A 409 3.52 22.31 26.64
N CYS A 410 2.34 21.68 26.75
CA CYS A 410 1.68 21.12 25.57
C CYS A 410 1.25 22.26 24.65
N ASP A 411 1.47 22.09 23.34
CA ASP A 411 0.90 22.98 22.33
C ASP A 411 -0.55 22.59 22.09
N PHE A 412 -1.42 22.97 23.04
CA PHE A 412 -2.83 22.64 23.04
C PHE A 412 -3.66 23.83 23.54
N ASP A 413 -4.62 24.25 22.72
CA ASP A 413 -5.43 25.44 22.87
C ASP A 413 -6.91 25.17 22.54
N PHE A 414 -7.81 25.57 23.43
CA PHE A 414 -9.25 25.60 23.17
C PHE A 414 -9.81 27.02 23.13
N CYS A 415 -10.86 27.22 22.33
CA CYS A 415 -11.74 28.37 22.50
C CYS A 415 -12.67 28.16 23.70
N GLU A 416 -13.31 29.23 24.19
CA GLU A 416 -14.27 29.16 25.30
C GLU A 416 -15.34 28.08 25.13
N ASP A 417 -15.92 27.98 23.93
CA ASP A 417 -16.95 26.96 23.64
C ASP A 417 -16.38 25.54 23.74
N CYS A 418 -15.23 25.28 23.10
CA CYS A 418 -14.59 23.96 23.14
C CYS A 418 -14.11 23.60 24.54
N HIS A 419 -13.62 24.57 25.32
CA HIS A 419 -13.22 24.35 26.70
C HIS A 419 -14.40 24.01 27.60
N ARG A 420 -15.53 24.70 27.44
CA ARG A 420 -16.76 24.41 28.18
C ARG A 420 -17.34 23.04 27.84
N ASP A 421 -17.27 22.66 26.57
CA ASP A 421 -17.84 21.40 26.08
C ASP A 421 -16.85 20.23 26.21
N ALA A 422 -15.60 20.49 26.61
CA ALA A 422 -14.53 19.49 26.71
C ALA A 422 -14.89 18.37 27.69
N GLY A 423 -14.81 17.12 27.21
CA GLY A 423 -15.13 15.94 28.03
C GLY A 423 -16.62 15.75 28.33
N SER A 424 -17.49 16.64 27.80
CA SER A 424 -18.93 16.38 27.81
C SER A 424 -19.23 15.19 26.89
N LYS A 425 -20.07 14.26 27.35
CA LYS A 425 -20.55 13.20 26.47
C LYS A 425 -21.52 13.82 25.46
N ALA A 426 -21.31 13.51 24.18
CA ALA A 426 -22.34 13.76 23.18
C ALA A 426 -23.65 13.11 23.66
N THR A 427 -24.77 13.80 23.46
CA THR A 427 -26.08 13.19 23.70
C THR A 427 -26.17 11.93 22.85
N THR A 428 -26.59 10.81 23.44
CA THR A 428 -26.63 9.53 22.73
C THR A 428 -27.47 9.69 21.47
N ALA A 429 -26.83 9.56 20.30
CA ALA A 429 -27.47 9.73 19.01
C ALA A 429 -27.41 8.43 18.22
N ALA A 430 -28.41 8.22 17.36
CA ALA A 430 -28.39 7.10 16.44
C ALA A 430 -27.19 7.23 15.48
N PRO A 431 -26.57 6.10 15.08
CA PRO A 431 -25.57 6.08 14.02
C PRO A 431 -26.05 6.78 12.76
N LYS A 432 -25.19 7.58 12.13
CA LYS A 432 -25.48 8.21 10.83
C LYS A 432 -24.72 7.50 9.72
N LEU A 433 -25.44 6.91 8.76
CA LEU A 433 -24.84 6.24 7.61
C LEU A 433 -24.58 7.24 6.48
N MET A 434 -23.38 7.19 5.89
CA MET A 434 -22.96 8.07 4.81
C MET A 434 -22.23 7.26 3.74
N ILE A 435 -22.31 7.65 2.47
CA ILE A 435 -21.36 7.20 1.43
C ILE A 435 -20.52 8.40 1.03
N ILE A 436 -19.20 8.22 0.99
CA ILE A 436 -18.23 9.21 0.52
C ILE A 436 -17.54 8.63 -0.72
N ASN A 437 -17.51 9.43 -1.78
CA ASN A 437 -16.79 9.11 -3.01
C ASN A 437 -15.84 10.26 -3.34
N ILE A 438 -14.66 10.25 -2.71
CA ILE A 438 -13.61 11.25 -2.95
C ILE A 438 -13.08 11.18 -4.39
N PRO A 439 -12.83 9.98 -4.97
CA PRO A 439 -12.39 9.86 -6.36
C PRO A 439 -13.32 10.48 -7.41
N ASP A 440 -14.60 10.69 -7.09
CA ASP A 440 -15.63 11.25 -8.00
C ASP A 440 -15.99 12.71 -7.64
N ASP A 441 -15.01 13.60 -7.78
CA ASP A 441 -15.14 15.05 -7.52
C ASP A 441 -15.63 15.40 -6.09
N GLY A 442 -15.30 14.56 -5.10
CA GLY A 442 -15.65 14.81 -3.70
C GLY A 442 -17.15 14.80 -3.44
N ALA A 443 -17.83 13.71 -3.77
CA ALA A 443 -19.26 13.53 -3.52
C ALA A 443 -19.54 12.86 -2.17
N PHE A 444 -20.69 13.16 -1.58
CA PHE A 444 -21.25 12.36 -0.48
C PHE A 444 -22.75 12.15 -0.61
N TYR A 445 -23.26 11.13 0.07
CA TYR A 445 -24.66 10.73 0.08
C TYR A 445 -25.09 10.44 1.52
N GLU A 446 -26.27 10.92 1.88
CA GLU A 446 -26.85 10.69 3.20
C GLU A 446 -27.69 9.41 3.21
N GLY A 447 -27.37 8.55 4.15
CA GLY A 447 -28.08 7.29 4.38
C GLY A 447 -29.23 7.42 5.37
N PRO A 448 -29.99 6.31 5.54
CA PRO A 448 -31.09 6.23 6.49
C PRO A 448 -30.61 6.42 7.93
N ASP A 449 -31.50 6.91 8.80
CA ASP A 449 -31.21 7.11 10.22
C ASP A 449 -31.12 5.79 11.02
N LEU A 450 -31.66 4.70 10.47
CA LEU A 450 -31.55 3.38 11.04
C LEU A 450 -30.52 2.55 10.27
N VAL A 451 -29.49 2.07 10.97
CA VAL A 451 -28.44 1.22 10.41
C VAL A 451 -28.78 -0.25 10.70
N THR A 452 -29.32 -0.94 9.69
CA THR A 452 -29.58 -2.38 9.68
C THR A 452 -29.04 -2.96 8.38
N THR A 453 -28.85 -4.28 8.31
CA THR A 453 -28.37 -4.97 7.11
C THR A 453 -29.18 -4.57 5.86
N ASP A 454 -30.51 -4.61 5.96
CA ASP A 454 -31.42 -4.23 4.87
C ASP A 454 -31.29 -2.76 4.47
N SER A 455 -31.11 -1.86 5.44
CA SER A 455 -31.03 -0.43 5.15
C SER A 455 -29.70 -0.06 4.51
N VAL A 456 -28.61 -0.68 4.97
CA VAL A 456 -27.27 -0.57 4.38
C VAL A 456 -27.26 -1.13 2.96
N GLU A 457 -27.84 -2.31 2.72
CA GLU A 457 -27.88 -2.92 1.39
C GLU A 457 -28.69 -2.08 0.40
N LYS A 458 -29.86 -1.58 0.80
CA LYS A 458 -30.65 -0.66 -0.02
C LYS A 458 -29.92 0.63 -0.33
N PHE A 459 -29.23 1.19 0.66
CA PHE A 459 -28.47 2.43 0.51
C PHE A 459 -27.32 2.25 -0.49
N VAL A 460 -26.50 1.20 -0.32
CA VAL A 460 -25.40 0.90 -1.24
C VAL A 460 -25.92 0.57 -2.65
N SER A 461 -27.00 -0.21 -2.76
CA SER A 461 -27.60 -0.53 -4.07
C SER A 461 -28.15 0.71 -4.76
N GLY A 462 -28.74 1.63 -4.00
CA GLY A 462 -29.22 2.91 -4.54
C GLY A 462 -28.07 3.77 -5.05
N PHE A 463 -26.94 3.82 -4.33
CA PHE A 463 -25.74 4.53 -4.76
C PHE A 463 -25.23 3.95 -6.09
N LEU A 464 -25.00 2.63 -6.14
CA LEU A 464 -24.49 1.95 -7.33
C LEU A 464 -25.46 2.04 -8.52
N GLY A 465 -26.76 2.11 -8.25
CA GLY A 465 -27.81 2.31 -9.25
C GLY A 465 -28.02 3.77 -9.67
N GLY A 466 -27.31 4.73 -9.08
CA GLY A 466 -27.45 6.16 -9.36
C GLY A 466 -28.79 6.76 -8.94
N THR A 467 -29.46 6.18 -7.94
CA THR A 467 -30.80 6.61 -7.48
C THR A 467 -30.75 7.52 -6.26
N LEU A 468 -29.58 7.71 -5.64
CA LEU A 468 -29.40 8.60 -4.50
C LEU A 468 -29.10 10.04 -4.91
N SER A 469 -29.49 10.98 -4.05
CA SER A 469 -29.16 12.40 -4.21
C SER A 469 -27.69 12.67 -3.90
N ARG A 470 -26.92 13.06 -4.92
CA ARG A 470 -25.52 13.48 -4.78
C ARG A 470 -25.43 14.83 -4.05
N GLN A 471 -24.60 14.89 -3.03
CA GLN A 471 -24.14 16.12 -2.40
C GLN A 471 -22.63 16.32 -2.67
N THR A 472 -22.14 17.54 -2.50
CA THR A 472 -20.72 17.88 -2.75
C THR A 472 -20.07 18.25 -1.42
N LEU A 473 -18.90 17.67 -1.14
CA LEU A 473 -18.12 17.99 0.05
C LEU A 473 -17.81 19.49 0.10
N ASN A 474 -17.80 20.06 1.30
CA ASN A 474 -17.40 21.45 1.48
C ASN A 474 -15.93 21.63 1.07
N LYS A 475 -15.67 22.56 0.14
CA LYS A 475 -14.31 23.02 -0.16
C LYS A 475 -13.85 23.91 0.99
N GLN A 476 -13.12 23.36 1.96
CA GLN A 476 -12.42 24.15 2.97
C GLN A 476 -10.95 24.28 2.63
#